data_AF-A0A183D995-F1
#
_entry.id   AF-A0A183D995-F1
#
_cell.length_a   1.000
_cell.length_b   1.000
_cell.length_c   1.000
_cell.angle_alpha   90.00
_cell.angle_beta   90.00
_cell.angle_gamma   90.00
#
_symmetry.space_group_name_H-M   'P 1'
#
loop_
_entity.id
_entity.type
_entity.pdbx_description
1 polymer ?
#
loop_
_entity_poly.entity_id
_entity_poly.type
_entity_poly.pdbx_seq_one_letter_code
_entity_poly.pdbx_strand_id
1 'polypeptide(L)' 'LEDDGSGAQRLRRSFTRTYTIPPDVRLSSISSYITDTGCLIIKGSRKGWKETDLREHLAPPSATNETMISAV' A
#
# COMPACT_ATOMS: atom_id res chain seq x y z
N LEU A 1 -39.97 9.34 37.29
CA LEU A 1 -39.73 8.66 36.00
C LEU A 1 -38.86 7.47 36.34
N GLU A 2 -39.49 6.31 36.39
CA GLU A 2 -38.95 5.08 36.96
C GLU A 2 -37.90 4.49 36.03
N ASP A 3 -36.77 4.09 36.62
CA ASP A 3 -35.65 3.42 35.97
C ASP A 3 -36.04 1.95 35.73
N ASP A 4 -36.49 1.64 34.52
CA ASP A 4 -36.77 0.27 34.07
C ASP A 4 -35.46 -0.50 33.96
N GLY A 5 -35.24 -1.41 34.91
CA GLY A 5 -34.05 -2.24 35.12
C GLY A 5 -33.71 -3.20 33.97
N SER A 6 -33.40 -2.66 32.79
CA SER A 6 -32.60 -3.30 31.76
C SER A 6 -31.25 -2.59 31.74
N GLY A 7 -30.30 -3.12 32.50
CA GLY A 7 -28.93 -2.62 32.65
C GLY A 7 -28.08 -2.71 31.39
N ALA A 8 -28.59 -2.23 30.24
CA ALA A 8 -27.81 -2.00 29.04
C ALA A 8 -26.97 -0.74 29.24
N GLN A 9 -25.97 -0.81 30.13
CA GLN A 9 -24.93 0.21 30.21
C GLN A 9 -24.32 0.35 28.82
N ARG A 10 -24.65 1.45 28.12
CA ARG A 10 -24.02 1.80 26.85
C ARG A 10 -22.56 2.12 27.13
N LEU A 11 -21.70 1.12 26.88
CA LEU A 11 -20.26 1.29 27.01
C LEU A 11 -19.75 2.22 25.92
N ARG A 12 -19.54 3.49 26.29
CA ARG A 12 -18.92 4.48 25.41
C ARG A 12 -17.41 4.25 25.39
N ARG A 13 -16.85 4.01 24.20
CA ARG A 13 -15.40 3.87 23.99
C ARG A 13 -14.90 5.03 23.13
N SER A 14 -13.73 5.56 23.47
CA SER A 14 -13.04 6.62 22.73
C SER A 14 -11.59 6.22 22.53
N PHE A 15 -11.00 6.54 21.38
CA PHE A 15 -9.58 6.32 21.12
C PHE A 15 -9.01 7.47 20.27
N THR A 16 -7.71 7.72 20.43
CA THR A 16 -6.93 8.66 19.62
C THR A 16 -5.68 7.96 19.15
N ARG A 17 -5.33 8.11 17.86
CA ARG A 17 -4.09 7.57 17.28
C ARG A 17 -3.42 8.64 16.43
N THR A 18 -2.11 8.74 16.57
CA THR A 18 -1.26 9.66 15.80
C THR A 18 -0.30 8.85 14.94
N TYR A 19 -0.16 9.24 13.68
CA TYR A 19 0.74 8.60 12.73
C TYR A 19 1.66 9.65 12.12
N THR A 20 2.95 9.36 12.06
CA THR A 20 3.91 10.18 11.32
C THR A 20 3.68 9.96 9.83
N ILE A 21 3.45 11.05 9.09
CA ILE A 21 3.23 10.99 7.65
C ILE A 21 4.59 10.99 6.95
N PRO A 22 4.86 10.03 6.03
CA PRO A 22 6.07 10.05 5.23
C PRO A 22 6.20 11.35 4.41
N PRO A 23 7.42 11.90 4.23
CA PRO A 23 7.63 13.22 3.62
C PRO A 23 7.17 13.32 2.15
N ASP A 24 7.08 12.18 1.49
CA ASP A 24 6.68 12.06 0.10
C ASP A 24 5.18 11.82 -0.07
N VAL A 25 4.35 11.85 0.98
CA VAL A 25 2.89 11.81 0.84
C VAL A 25 2.33 13.19 0.48
N ARG A 26 1.35 13.24 -0.43
CA ARG A 26 0.58 14.46 -0.73
C ARG A 26 -0.50 14.66 0.33
N LEU A 27 -0.33 15.63 1.23
CA LEU A 27 -1.25 15.87 2.34
C LEU A 27 -2.69 16.11 1.90
N SER A 28 -2.90 16.82 0.78
CA SER A 28 -4.24 17.06 0.20
C SER A 28 -4.96 15.80 -0.29
N SER A 29 -4.25 14.68 -0.45
CA SER A 29 -4.83 13.41 -0.88
C SER A 29 -5.23 12.49 0.27
N ILE A 30 -4.96 12.90 1.51
CA ILE A 30 -5.29 12.09 2.69
C ILE A 30 -6.80 12.00 2.82
N SER A 31 -7.31 10.77 2.88
CA SER A 31 -8.73 10.46 3.03
C SER A 31 -8.90 9.22 3.90
N SER A 32 -10.10 9.06 4.47
CA SER A 32 -10.45 7.89 5.26
C SER A 32 -11.79 7.31 4.86
N TYR A 33 -11.96 6.02 5.10
CA TYR A 33 -13.23 5.31 4.97
C TYR A 33 -13.23 4.08 5.88
N ILE A 34 -14.43 3.58 6.19
CA ILE A 34 -14.61 2.36 6.98
C ILE A 34 -15.03 1.24 6.02
N THR A 35 -14.41 0.07 6.16
CA THR A 35 -14.82 -1.13 5.43
C THR A 35 -16.08 -1.74 6.05
N ASP A 36 -16.77 -2.58 5.29
CA ASP A 36 -17.86 -3.43 5.77
C ASP A 36 -17.45 -4.35 6.94
N THR A 37 -16.18 -4.75 6.99
CA THR A 37 -15.57 -5.51 8.09
C THR A 37 -15.20 -4.66 9.32
N GLY A 38 -15.50 -3.36 9.32
CA GLY A 38 -15.27 -2.48 10.47
C GLY A 38 -13.83 -1.98 10.62
N CYS A 39 -13.02 -2.04 9.56
CA CYS A 39 -11.66 -1.47 9.56
C CYS A 39 -11.68 -0.01 9.09
N LEU A 40 -11.12 0.88 9.91
CA LEU A 40 -10.82 2.25 9.49
C LEU A 40 -9.56 2.27 8.63
N ILE A 41 -9.70 2.64 7.36
CA ILE A 41 -8.60 2.82 6.42
C ILE A 41 -8.29 4.32 6.29
N ILE A 42 -7.01 4.68 6.41
CA ILE A 42 -6.50 6.02 6.15
C ILE A 42 -5.49 5.88 5.00
N LYS A 43 -5.75 6.53 3.86
CA LYS A 43 -4.92 6.44 2.65
C LYS A 43 -4.46 7.82 2.18
N GLY A 44 -3.33 7.87 1.50
CA GLY A 44 -2.79 9.06 0.85
C GLY A 44 -1.84 8.69 -0.28
N SER A 45 -1.81 9.50 -1.33
CA SER A 45 -1.00 9.26 -2.52
C SER A 45 0.42 9.79 -2.36
N ARG A 46 1.42 8.97 -2.68
CA ARG A 46 2.83 9.40 -2.71
C ARG A 46 3.09 10.35 -3.90
N LYS A 47 4.07 11.24 -3.74
CA LYS A 47 4.63 12.13 -4.77
C LYS A 47 5.53 11.28 -5.66
N GLY A 48 5.34 11.34 -6.96
CA GLY A 48 6.29 10.74 -7.91
C GLY A 48 6.39 9.21 -7.91
N TRP A 49 5.49 8.47 -7.24
CA TRP A 49 5.28 7.05 -7.52
C TRP A 49 4.67 6.95 -8.93
N LYS A 50 5.55 6.99 -9.94
CA LYS A 50 5.29 6.36 -11.22
C LYS A 50 5.59 4.89 -11.00
N GLU A 51 4.58 4.05 -11.22
CA GLU A 51 4.81 2.62 -11.46
C GLU A 51 6.01 2.52 -12.40
N THR A 52 7.07 1.85 -11.94
CA THR A 52 8.28 1.74 -12.74
C THR A 52 7.87 0.95 -13.98
N ASP A 53 7.99 1.53 -15.17
CA ASP A 53 7.74 0.83 -16.43
C ASP A 53 8.85 -0.23 -16.55
N LEU A 54 8.61 -1.40 -15.95
CA LEU A 54 9.53 -2.54 -15.98
C LEU A 54 9.48 -3.11 -17.40
N ARG A 55 10.25 -2.51 -18.31
CA ARG A 55 10.48 -3.11 -19.63
C ARG A 55 11.53 -4.18 -19.49
N GLU A 56 11.19 -5.40 -19.89
CA GLU A 56 12.14 -6.49 -20.01
C GLU A 56 13.21 -6.12 -21.05
N HIS A 57 14.41 -5.79 -20.58
CA HIS A 57 15.56 -5.66 -21.45
C HIS A 57 16.14 -7.05 -21.67
N LEU A 58 15.62 -7.76 -22.69
CA LEU A 58 16.24 -9.01 -23.13
C LEU A 58 17.70 -8.71 -23.46
N ALA A 59 18.63 -9.44 -22.83
CA ALA A 59 20.04 -9.34 -23.15
C ALA A 59 20.21 -9.64 -24.65
N PRO A 60 21.05 -8.87 -25.39
CA PRO A 60 21.30 -9.17 -26.79
C PRO A 60 21.84 -10.60 -26.91
N PRO A 61 21.43 -11.36 -27.94
CA PRO A 61 21.89 -12.74 -28.11
C PRO A 61 23.42 -12.72 -28.17
N SER A 62 24.05 -13.41 -27.23
CA SER A 62 25.50 -13.61 -27.24
C SER A 62 25.86 -14.25 -28.57
N ALA A 63 26.56 -13.50 -29.42
CA ALA A 63 27.09 -14.01 -30.67
C ALA A 63 27.91 -15.26 -30.36
N THR A 64 27.38 -16.40 -30.78
CA THR A 64 28.00 -17.71 -30.62
C THR A 64 29.09 -17.79 -31.68
N ASN A 65 30.33 -17.54 -31.29
CA ASN A 65 31.47 -17.68 -32.19
C ASN A 65 31.73 -19.18 -32.39
N GLU A 66 31.06 -19.80 -33.36
CA GLU A 66 31.43 -21.12 -33.87
C GLU A 66 32.65 -20.96 -34.78
N THR A 67 33.86 -21.13 -34.24
CA THR A 67 35.06 -21.34 -35.05
C THR A 67 35.39 -22.83 -35.04
N MET A 68 35.12 -23.46 -36.18
CA MET A 68 35.41 -24.86 -36.51
C MET A 68 36.84 -25.27 -36.12
N ILE A 69 36.95 -26.43 -35.48
CA ILE A 69 38.17 -27.20 -35.26
C ILE A 69 38.88 -27.52 -36.59
N SER A 70 40.15 -27.11 -36.71
CA SER A 70 41.04 -27.51 -37.82
C SER A 70 41.69 -28.85 -37.49
N ALA A 71 41.52 -29.84 -38.38
CA ALA A 71 42.23 -31.11 -38.32
C ALA A 71 43.66 -30.98 -38.87
N VAL A 72 44.62 -31.61 -38.19
CA VAL A 72 45.91 -32.06 -38.74
C VAL A 72 46.12 -33.49 -38.27
#